data_AF-A0A060C6Q3-F1
#
_entry.id   AF-A0A060C6Q3-F1
#
_cell.length_a   1.000
_cell.length_b   1.000
_cell.length_c   1.000
_cell.angle_alpha   90.00
_cell.angle_beta   90.00
_cell.angle_gamma   90.00
#
_symmetry.space_group_name_H-M   'P 1'
#
loop_
_entity.id
_entity.type
_entity.pdbx_description
1 polymer ?
#
loop_
_entity_poly.entity_id
_entity_poly.type
_entity_poly.pdbx_seq_one_letter_code
_entity_poly.pdbx_strand_id
1 'polypeptide(L)'
;SLDAAYFDNRLQFNYIEDPVQDGFSRDMKTSGQVQISNTGTETLTFIDYLLDGPFSLANPTALDGLSLAPGQSITLTVNFDRSKYTPPTSNVEATSTVFEGALTLYTNDAEDPAATVELAGFWQARYENGQEPSVNEIWEVFGFGNRIDGLTTVDAGAYS
;
A
#
# COMPACT_ATOMS: atom_id res chain seq x y z
N SER A 1 -19.68 13.56 -12.76
CA SER A 1 -18.65 12.58 -13.15
C SER A 1 -18.86 11.35 -12.30
N LEU A 2 -18.95 10.16 -12.89
CA LEU A 2 -19.16 8.87 -12.19
C LEU A 2 -17.90 8.00 -12.32
N ASP A 3 -16.74 8.64 -12.30
CA ASP A 3 -15.48 7.91 -12.30
C ASP A 3 -15.20 7.44 -10.88
N ALA A 4 -15.14 6.11 -10.72
CA ALA A 4 -14.60 5.47 -9.54
C ALA A 4 -13.24 6.11 -9.25
N ALA A 5 -13.11 6.72 -8.08
CA ALA A 5 -11.95 7.49 -7.70
C ALA A 5 -10.69 6.64 -7.87
N TYR A 6 -9.87 7.02 -8.85
CA TYR A 6 -8.50 6.58 -9.02
C TYR A 6 -7.73 7.09 -7.78
N PHE A 7 -7.48 6.20 -6.82
CA PHE A 7 -6.65 6.55 -5.67
C PHE A 7 -5.19 6.39 -6.08
N ASP A 8 -4.51 7.50 -6.36
CA ASP A 8 -3.08 7.57 -6.71
C ASP A 8 -2.14 6.98 -5.63
N ASN A 9 -2.67 6.70 -4.43
CA ASN A 9 -1.93 6.30 -3.23
C ASN A 9 -2.41 4.94 -2.68
N ARG A 10 -2.38 3.86 -3.48
CA ARG A 10 -2.80 2.51 -3.02
C ARG A 10 -1.83 1.40 -3.38
N LEU A 11 -1.27 0.70 -2.39
CA LEU A 11 -0.57 -0.57 -2.62
C LEU A 11 -1.51 -1.77 -2.64
N GLN A 12 -1.30 -2.66 -3.60
CA GLN A 12 -2.09 -3.87 -3.78
C GLN A 12 -1.21 -5.12 -3.70
N PHE A 13 -1.74 -6.19 -3.12
CA PHE A 13 -1.03 -7.43 -2.84
C PHE A 13 -1.90 -8.65 -3.15
N ASN A 14 -1.27 -9.80 -3.42
CA ASN A 14 -1.99 -11.07 -3.54
C ASN A 14 -1.28 -12.21 -2.80
N TYR A 15 -2.08 -13.09 -2.21
CA TYR A 15 -1.63 -14.29 -1.53
C TYR A 15 -2.57 -15.47 -1.86
N ILE A 16 -2.00 -16.65 -2.11
CA ILE A 16 -2.68 -17.91 -2.38
C ILE A 16 -2.20 -18.91 -1.32
N GLU A 17 -3.12 -19.43 -0.50
CA GLU A 17 -2.78 -20.33 0.61
C GLU A 17 -2.11 -21.63 0.16
N ASP A 18 -2.66 -22.24 -0.89
CA ASP A 18 -2.13 -23.45 -1.52
C ASP A 18 -1.71 -23.11 -2.97
N PRO A 19 -0.48 -22.57 -3.17
CA PRO A 19 -0.08 -22.00 -4.46
C PRO A 19 0.37 -23.03 -5.49
N VAL A 20 0.49 -24.31 -5.09
CA VAL A 20 0.95 -25.40 -5.96
C VAL A 20 -0.22 -26.21 -6.47
N GLN A 21 -0.37 -26.29 -7.79
CA GLN A 21 -1.27 -27.24 -8.44
C GLN A 21 -0.54 -27.91 -9.61
N ASP A 22 -0.62 -29.24 -9.69
CA ASP A 22 -0.02 -30.05 -10.77
C ASP A 22 1.47 -29.77 -11.03
N GLY A 23 2.22 -29.39 -9.98
CA GLY A 23 3.65 -29.09 -10.07
C GLY A 23 3.99 -27.66 -10.51
N PHE A 24 3.00 -26.80 -10.73
CA PHE A 24 3.18 -25.39 -11.06
C PHE A 24 2.87 -24.50 -9.84
N SER A 25 3.71 -23.49 -9.60
CA SER A 25 3.47 -22.45 -8.60
C SER A 25 3.26 -21.11 -9.30
N ARG A 26 2.29 -20.31 -8.83
CA ARG A 26 2.08 -18.95 -9.35
C ARG A 26 2.90 -17.93 -8.56
N ASP A 27 3.34 -16.88 -9.24
CA ASP A 27 3.94 -15.73 -8.58
C ASP A 27 2.91 -14.98 -7.74
N MET A 28 3.35 -14.54 -6.57
CA MET A 28 2.57 -13.74 -5.62
C MET A 28 3.25 -12.39 -5.43
N LYS A 29 2.45 -11.33 -5.38
CA LYS A 29 2.89 -10.01 -4.96
C LYS A 29 2.55 -9.82 -3.49
N THR A 30 3.37 -10.39 -2.61
CA THR A 30 3.20 -10.27 -1.15
C THR A 30 3.88 -9.04 -0.57
N SER A 31 4.62 -8.27 -1.38
CA SER A 31 5.25 -7.02 -0.97
C SER A 31 5.05 -5.89 -2.00
N GLY A 32 5.27 -4.67 -1.56
CA GLY A 32 5.08 -3.44 -2.33
C GLY A 32 5.94 -2.33 -1.75
N GLN A 33 6.32 -1.37 -2.59
CA GLN A 33 7.22 -0.29 -2.19
C GLN A 33 6.50 1.05 -2.29
N VAL A 34 6.74 1.91 -1.30
CA VAL A 34 6.31 3.32 -1.29
C VAL A 34 7.57 4.17 -1.23
N GLN A 35 7.71 5.09 -2.18
CA GLN A 35 8.72 6.13 -2.10
C GLN A 35 8.13 7.34 -1.37
N ILE A 36 8.81 7.77 -0.31
CA ILE A 36 8.47 8.98 0.41
C ILE A 36 9.57 10.00 0.11
N SER A 37 9.17 11.20 -0.28
CA SER A 37 10.08 12.26 -0.70
C SER A 37 9.78 13.52 0.07
N ASN A 38 10.81 14.20 0.56
CA ASN A 38 10.69 15.56 1.05
C ASN A 38 10.76 16.53 -0.13
N THR A 39 9.60 17.00 -0.58
CA THR A 39 9.49 17.99 -1.67
C THR A 39 9.48 19.44 -1.18
N GLY A 40 9.49 19.65 0.14
CA GLY A 40 9.52 20.96 0.78
C GLY A 40 10.92 21.59 0.79
N THR A 41 11.01 22.75 1.45
CA THR A 41 12.24 23.53 1.59
C THR A 41 12.92 23.36 2.97
N GLU A 42 12.21 22.77 3.93
CA GLU A 42 12.71 22.47 5.27
C GLU A 42 12.96 20.97 5.47
N THR A 43 13.66 20.59 6.54
CA THR A 43 13.88 19.18 6.88
C THR A 43 12.56 18.55 7.34
N LEU A 44 12.16 17.46 6.67
CA LEU A 44 11.03 16.63 7.06
C LEU A 44 11.48 15.59 8.09
N THR A 45 10.89 15.60 9.27
CA THR A 45 11.14 14.63 10.33
C THR A 45 9.92 13.74 10.54
N PHE A 46 10.17 12.45 10.70
CA PHE A 46 9.11 11.47 10.99
C PHE A 46 8.90 11.42 12.51
N ILE A 47 7.64 11.57 12.92
CA ILE A 47 7.23 11.59 14.32
C ILE A 47 6.73 10.21 14.72
N ASP A 48 5.82 9.65 13.93
CA ASP A 48 5.20 8.35 14.19
C ASP A 48 4.63 7.75 12.89
N TYR A 49 4.18 6.51 12.94
CA TYR A 49 3.37 5.90 11.90
C TYR A 49 2.32 4.95 12.47
N LEU A 50 1.20 4.83 11.77
CA LEU A 50 0.21 3.79 12.01
C LEU A 50 0.14 2.87 10.80
N LEU A 51 0.11 1.58 11.06
CA LEU A 51 -0.05 0.55 10.03
C LEU A 51 -1.18 -0.39 10.42
N ASP A 52 -2.31 -0.23 9.76
CA ASP A 52 -3.54 -0.99 10.00
C ASP A 52 -3.65 -2.20 9.09
N GLY A 53 -4.53 -3.14 9.44
CA GLY A 53 -4.79 -4.35 8.67
C GLY A 53 -3.66 -5.39 8.75
N PRO A 54 -3.71 -6.43 7.92
CA PRO A 54 -2.72 -7.50 7.91
C PRO A 54 -1.44 -7.12 7.16
N PHE A 55 -0.87 -5.95 7.48
CA PHE A 55 0.32 -5.45 6.81
C PHE A 55 1.48 -5.27 7.79
N SER A 56 2.70 -5.33 7.29
CA SER A 56 3.92 -5.08 8.07
C SER A 56 4.95 -4.32 7.25
N LEU A 57 5.78 -3.49 7.89
CA LEU A 57 6.99 -2.96 7.26
C LEU A 57 8.06 -4.04 7.25
N ALA A 58 8.76 -4.20 6.12
CA ALA A 58 9.89 -5.11 6.01
C ALA A 58 11.04 -4.73 6.98
N ASN A 59 11.19 -3.44 7.25
CA ASN A 59 12.05 -2.92 8.31
C ASN A 59 11.19 -2.07 9.29
N PRO A 60 10.81 -2.62 10.46
CA PRO A 60 9.93 -1.95 11.42
C PRO A 60 10.49 -0.66 12.00
N THR A 61 11.82 -0.48 12.01
CA THR A 61 12.50 0.69 12.57
C THR A 61 12.99 1.65 11.48
N ALA A 62 12.52 1.49 10.24
CA ALA A 62 12.99 2.30 9.11
C ALA A 62 12.69 3.80 9.26
N LEU A 63 11.71 4.16 10.09
CA LEU A 63 11.26 5.53 10.32
C LEU A 63 11.75 6.12 11.66
N ASP A 64 12.37 5.33 12.53
CA ASP A 64 12.76 5.74 13.87
C ASP A 64 13.82 6.85 13.82
N GLY A 65 13.43 8.06 14.23
CA GLY A 65 14.31 9.24 14.18
C GLY A 65 14.72 9.65 12.76
N LEU A 66 14.02 9.16 11.72
CA LEU A 66 14.32 9.47 10.34
C LEU A 66 14.07 10.96 10.07
N SER A 67 15.00 11.57 9.34
CA SER A 67 14.88 12.93 8.82
C SER A 67 15.33 12.94 7.37
N LEU A 68 14.60 13.66 6.52
CA LEU A 68 14.91 13.85 5.11
C LEU A 68 15.18 15.32 4.87
N ALA A 69 16.37 15.66 4.37
CA ALA A 69 16.64 17.00 3.88
C ALA A 69 15.79 17.28 2.62
N PRO A 70 15.60 18.56 2.25
CA PRO A 70 14.91 18.92 1.00
C PRO A 70 15.44 18.14 -0.21
N GLY A 71 14.53 17.55 -0.99
CA GLY A 71 14.82 16.76 -2.17
C GLY A 71 15.29 15.32 -1.90
N GLN A 72 15.41 14.89 -0.64
CA GLN A 72 15.73 13.50 -0.31
C GLN A 72 14.49 12.61 -0.30
N SER A 73 14.72 11.32 -0.54
CA SER A 73 13.68 10.30 -0.52
C SER A 73 14.16 9.03 0.18
N ILE A 74 13.20 8.28 0.71
CA ILE A 74 13.38 6.91 1.19
C ILE A 74 12.36 6.00 0.49
N THR A 75 12.70 4.72 0.35
CA THR A 75 11.75 3.69 -0.07
C THR A 75 11.43 2.77 1.10
N LEU A 76 10.17 2.69 1.48
CA LEU A 76 9.66 1.70 2.42
C LEU A 76 9.14 0.49 1.65
N THR A 77 9.34 -0.70 2.21
CA THR A 77 8.69 -1.93 1.73
C THR A 77 7.62 -2.36 2.72
N VAL A 78 6.39 -2.50 2.23
CA VAL A 78 5.23 -3.02 2.96
C VAL A 78 4.98 -4.45 2.50
N ASN A 79 4.67 -5.33 3.43
CA ASN A 79 4.30 -6.72 3.19
C ASN A 79 2.83 -6.94 3.52
N PHE A 80 2.15 -7.76 2.71
CA PHE A 80 0.89 -8.40 3.10
C PHE A 80 1.22 -9.66 3.91
N ASP A 81 0.97 -9.56 5.21
CA ASP A 81 1.52 -10.45 6.22
C ASP A 81 0.54 -11.56 6.58
N ARG A 82 0.81 -12.76 6.07
CA ARG A 82 -0.01 -13.95 6.33
C ARG A 82 -0.21 -14.25 7.81
N SER A 83 0.76 -13.90 8.67
CA SER A 83 0.66 -14.17 10.11
C SER A 83 -0.35 -13.26 10.83
N LYS A 84 -0.78 -12.17 10.19
CA LYS A 84 -1.65 -11.13 10.80
C LYS A 84 -3.13 -11.28 10.45
N TYR A 85 -3.54 -12.33 9.75
CA TYR A 85 -4.94 -12.64 9.53
C TYR A 85 -5.23 -14.13 9.63
N THR A 86 -6.49 -14.42 9.95
CA THR A 86 -7.04 -15.77 9.82
C THR A 86 -7.89 -15.80 8.55
N PRO A 87 -7.60 -16.69 7.61
CA PRO A 87 -8.48 -16.88 6.47
C PRO A 87 -9.91 -17.19 6.89
N PRO A 88 -10.93 -16.71 6.16
CA PRO A 88 -12.31 -17.09 6.45
C PRO A 88 -12.48 -18.60 6.28
N THR A 89 -13.04 -19.26 7.31
CA THR A 89 -13.25 -20.72 7.35
C THR A 89 -14.73 -21.11 7.29
N SER A 90 -15.65 -20.15 7.29
CA SER A 90 -17.06 -20.35 7.64
C SER A 90 -18.01 -20.70 6.48
N ASN A 91 -17.52 -20.88 5.27
CA ASN A 91 -18.35 -21.26 4.13
C ASN A 91 -17.58 -22.12 3.14
N VAL A 92 -18.26 -23.15 2.62
CA VAL A 92 -17.80 -24.05 1.54
C VAL A 92 -17.44 -23.27 0.25
N GLU A 93 -17.81 -21.99 0.19
CA GLU A 93 -17.62 -21.00 -0.89
C GLU A 93 -16.55 -19.93 -0.59
N ALA A 94 -15.91 -19.88 0.59
CA ALA A 94 -14.85 -18.89 0.87
C ALA A 94 -13.54 -19.27 0.18
N THR A 95 -13.51 -19.14 -1.15
CA THR A 95 -12.30 -19.34 -1.96
C THR A 95 -11.40 -18.11 -1.98
N SER A 96 -11.90 -16.94 -1.55
CA SER A 96 -11.12 -15.70 -1.49
C SER A 96 -11.66 -14.67 -0.50
N THR A 97 -10.84 -13.69 -0.14
CA THR A 97 -11.22 -12.50 0.63
C THR A 97 -10.31 -11.32 0.32
N VAL A 98 -10.82 -10.10 0.49
CA VAL A 98 -10.02 -8.87 0.47
C VAL A 98 -9.75 -8.44 1.91
N PHE A 99 -8.52 -8.04 2.19
CA PHE A 99 -8.13 -7.34 3.39
C PHE A 99 -7.71 -5.92 3.06
N GLU A 100 -8.19 -4.96 3.83
CA GLU A 100 -7.86 -3.54 3.67
C GLU A 100 -7.12 -3.02 4.90
N GLY A 101 -6.39 -1.93 4.71
CA GLY A 101 -5.61 -1.26 5.75
C GLY A 101 -4.98 -0.01 5.19
N ALA A 102 -4.17 0.66 5.99
CA ALA A 102 -3.48 1.89 5.58
C ALA A 102 -2.14 2.02 6.30
N LEU A 103 -1.17 2.64 5.62
CA LEU A 103 0.03 3.21 6.24
C LEU A 103 -0.19 4.71 6.36
N THR A 104 -0.33 5.22 7.57
CA THR A 104 -0.38 6.66 7.84
C THR A 104 0.93 7.09 8.48
N LEU A 105 1.58 8.09 7.90
CA LEU A 105 2.85 8.67 8.34
C LEU A 105 2.56 10.02 8.99
N TYR A 106 3.09 10.25 10.18
CA TYR A 106 3.01 11.54 10.86
C TYR A 106 4.36 12.24 10.81
N THR A 107 4.36 13.49 10.37
CA THR A 107 5.58 14.30 10.18
C THR A 107 5.45 15.68 10.81
N ASN A 108 6.54 16.44 10.81
CA ASN A 108 6.55 17.85 11.20
C ASN A 108 6.10 18.81 10.07
N ASP A 109 5.59 18.30 8.95
CA ASP A 109 5.01 19.14 7.91
C ASP A 109 3.81 19.91 8.48
N ALA A 110 3.84 21.24 8.41
CA ALA A 110 2.85 22.08 9.08
C ALA A 110 1.53 22.12 8.31
N GLU A 111 1.59 21.96 7.00
CA GLU A 111 0.45 22.00 6.10
C GLU A 111 -0.22 20.64 6.02
N ASP A 112 0.58 19.57 5.91
CA ASP A 112 0.09 18.20 5.79
C ASP A 112 0.82 17.27 6.78
N PRO A 113 0.52 17.38 8.08
CA PRO A 113 1.21 16.63 9.13
C PRO A 113 0.96 15.12 9.09
N ALA A 114 0.05 14.65 8.23
CA ALA A 114 -0.27 13.25 8.04
C ALA A 114 -0.40 12.90 6.56
N ALA A 115 0.31 11.85 6.11
CA ALA A 115 0.21 11.31 4.77
C ALA A 115 -0.21 9.83 4.82
N THR A 116 -1.23 9.46 4.05
CA THR A 116 -1.81 8.11 4.07
C THR A 116 -1.63 7.39 2.73
N VAL A 117 -1.23 6.12 2.81
CA VAL A 117 -1.21 5.16 1.71
C VAL A 117 -2.20 4.05 2.02
N GLU A 118 -3.19 3.88 1.16
CA GLU A 118 -4.18 2.80 1.26
C GLU A 118 -3.55 1.45 0.88
N LEU A 119 -3.95 0.38 1.56
CA LEU A 119 -3.39 -0.96 1.37
C LEU A 119 -4.51 -1.96 1.14
N ALA A 120 -4.31 -2.88 0.18
CA ALA A 120 -5.26 -3.95 -0.07
C ALA A 120 -4.60 -5.27 -0.45
N GLY A 121 -4.86 -6.31 0.33
CA GLY A 121 -4.37 -7.66 0.10
C GLY A 121 -5.51 -8.59 -0.30
N PHE A 122 -5.42 -9.18 -1.49
CA PHE A 122 -6.34 -10.24 -1.91
C PHE A 122 -5.78 -11.60 -1.50
N TRP A 123 -6.54 -12.35 -0.72
CA TRP A 123 -6.22 -13.72 -0.33
C TRP A 123 -7.12 -14.70 -1.08
N GLN A 124 -6.55 -15.85 -1.47
CA GLN A 124 -7.27 -16.98 -2.06
C GLN A 124 -6.90 -18.29 -1.37
N ALA A 125 -7.88 -19.18 -1.20
CA ALA A 125 -7.69 -20.47 -0.58
C ALA A 125 -6.92 -21.45 -1.49
N ARG A 126 -7.23 -21.47 -2.78
CA ARG A 126 -6.71 -22.45 -3.76
C ARG A 126 -6.67 -21.85 -5.16
N TYR A 127 -5.99 -22.57 -6.05
CA TYR A 127 -5.99 -22.34 -7.49
C TYR A 127 -7.38 -22.60 -8.12
N GLU A 128 -7.86 -21.71 -9.00
CA GLU A 128 -9.08 -21.91 -9.79
C GLU A 128 -8.71 -22.18 -11.27
N ASN A 129 -9.13 -23.34 -11.79
CA ASN A 129 -8.67 -23.97 -13.03
C ASN A 129 -8.86 -23.14 -14.32
N GLY A 130 -7.79 -22.45 -14.78
CA GLY A 130 -7.48 -22.31 -16.21
C GLY A 130 -8.37 -21.42 -17.09
N GLN A 131 -9.28 -20.63 -16.51
CA GLN A 131 -10.03 -19.61 -17.24
C GLN A 131 -9.59 -18.22 -16.73
N GLU A 132 -8.54 -17.67 -17.34
CA GLU A 132 -8.15 -16.27 -17.15
C GLU A 132 -9.25 -15.41 -17.77
N PRO A 133 -10.13 -14.80 -16.95
CA PRO A 133 -9.76 -13.69 -16.07
C PRO A 133 -10.49 -13.66 -14.70
N SER A 134 -9.77 -13.49 -13.61
CA SER A 134 -10.41 -13.25 -12.30
C SER A 134 -9.62 -12.30 -11.39
N VAL A 135 -8.29 -12.38 -11.44
CA VAL A 135 -7.40 -11.45 -10.76
C VAL A 135 -7.21 -10.22 -11.65
N ASN A 136 -6.51 -10.30 -12.78
CA ASN A 136 -6.19 -9.12 -13.61
C ASN A 136 -7.41 -8.25 -14.03
N GLU A 137 -8.60 -8.81 -14.27
CA GLU A 137 -9.81 -8.05 -14.63
C GLU A 137 -10.51 -7.35 -13.45
N ILE A 138 -10.47 -7.94 -12.24
CA ILE A 138 -10.84 -7.20 -11.03
C ILE A 138 -9.89 -6.00 -10.86
N TRP A 139 -8.64 -6.12 -11.32
CA TRP A 139 -7.58 -5.16 -11.06
C TRP A 139 -7.54 -4.01 -12.08
N GLU A 140 -7.98 -4.22 -13.33
CA GLU A 140 -8.26 -3.12 -14.27
C GLU A 140 -9.41 -2.23 -13.77
N VAL A 141 -10.38 -2.78 -13.05
CA VAL A 141 -11.51 -2.03 -12.46
C VAL A 141 -11.08 -1.17 -11.25
N PHE A 142 -10.00 -1.53 -10.56
CA PHE A 142 -9.55 -0.83 -9.34
C PHE A 142 -8.43 0.20 -9.54
N GLY A 143 -8.05 0.51 -10.79
CA GLY A 143 -7.26 1.70 -11.14
C GLY A 143 -5.79 1.67 -10.68
N PHE A 144 -4.88 1.30 -11.57
CA PHE A 144 -3.43 1.26 -11.27
C PHE A 144 -2.73 2.60 -11.53
N GLY A 145 -2.25 3.25 -10.48
CA GLY A 145 -1.16 4.22 -10.53
C GLY A 145 -0.68 4.54 -9.12
N ASN A 146 0.58 4.25 -8.80
CA ASN A 146 1.20 4.75 -7.57
C ASN A 146 2.27 5.75 -7.97
N ARG A 147 1.91 7.03 -7.93
CA ARG A 147 2.89 8.13 -7.91
C ARG A 147 2.37 9.16 -6.92
N ILE A 148 3.01 9.20 -5.76
CA ILE A 148 2.88 10.34 -4.85
C ILE A 148 3.78 11.44 -5.42
N ASP A 149 3.22 12.27 -6.29
CA ASP A 149 3.84 13.55 -6.64
C ASP A 149 3.42 14.59 -5.60
N GLY A 150 4.41 15.08 -4.85
CA GLY A 150 4.39 16.40 -4.23
C GLY A 150 3.30 16.64 -3.19
N LEU A 151 3.70 16.64 -1.93
CA LEU A 151 3.25 17.70 -1.02
C LEU A 151 3.77 19.02 -1.60
N THR A 152 2.96 19.66 -2.45
CA THR A 152 3.26 20.95 -3.04
C THR A 152 2.69 22.04 -2.16
N THR A 153 3.52 22.67 -1.34
CA THR A 153 3.29 24.06 -0.96
C THR A 153 3.89 24.93 -2.05
N VAL A 154 3.02 25.50 -2.89
CA VAL A 154 3.43 26.67 -3.65
C VAL A 154 3.42 27.82 -2.66
N ASP A 155 4.62 28.27 -2.31
CA ASP A 155 4.84 29.35 -1.36
C ASP A 155 4.44 30.73 -1.94
N ALA A 156 3.86 31.53 -1.03
CA ALA A 156 3.68 32.98 -0.95
C ALA A 156 3.42 33.87 -2.18
N GLY A 157 2.39 34.72 -2.06
CA GLY A 157 2.22 35.93 -2.86
C GLY A 157 1.21 36.92 -2.27
N ALA A 158 1.61 37.66 -1.24
CA ALA A 158 0.92 38.85 -0.76
C ALA A 158 0.82 39.92 -1.88
N TYR A 159 -0.38 40.44 -2.14
CA TYR A 159 -0.53 41.78 -2.74
C TYR A 159 -1.71 42.51 -2.12
N SER A 160 -1.38 43.69 -1.59
CA SER A 160 -2.23 44.87 -1.38
C SER A 160 -2.93 45.32 -2.66
#